data_AF-A0AAE1BE90-F1
#
_entry.id   AF-A0AAE1BE90-F1
#
_cell.length_a   1.000
_cell.length_b   1.000
_cell.length_c   1.000
_cell.angle_alpha   90.00
_cell.angle_beta   90.00
_cell.angle_gamma   90.00
#
_symmetry.space_group_name_H-M   'P 1'
#
loop_
_entity.id
_entity.type
_entity.pdbx_description
1 polymer ?
#
loop_
_entity_poly.entity_id
_entity_poly.type
_entity_poly.pdbx_seq_one_letter_code
_entity_poly.pdbx_strand_id
1 'polypeptide(L)'
;MEFDIAVQFLTIEKNLSLTFVPSIRSDILGGKINGQSLKLSDLKFANGRALTIAHEKLETIMSDLLGLVVIPHLNVFAARGVRLPVIDNARLRDALVYIKQGYMIIGTNVVKTW
;
A
#
# COMPACT_ATOMS: atom_id res chain seq x y z
N MET A 1 20.92 36.94 25.89
CA MET A 1 19.49 36.71 25.65
C MET A 1 19.43 35.55 24.67
N GLU A 2 19.40 34.31 25.18
CA GLU A 2 19.31 33.11 24.35
C GLU A 2 17.84 32.81 24.09
N PHE A 3 17.49 32.62 22.82
CA PHE A 3 16.17 32.15 22.40
C PHE A 3 16.28 30.65 22.13
N ASP A 4 15.77 29.84 23.05
CA ASP A 4 15.59 28.40 22.83
C ASP A 4 14.38 28.21 21.88
N ILE A 5 14.66 27.88 20.61
CA ILE A 5 13.63 27.46 19.67
C ILE A 5 13.36 25.98 19.92
N ALA A 6 12.40 25.69 20.79
CA ALA A 6 11.92 24.33 20.98
C ALA A 6 11.16 23.85 19.74
N VAL A 7 11.83 23.10 18.86
CA VAL A 7 11.19 22.38 17.76
C VAL A 7 10.37 21.24 18.35
N GLN A 8 9.06 21.42 18.47
CA GLN A 8 8.16 20.35 18.90
C GLN A 8 7.73 19.52 17.69
N PHE A 9 8.13 18.25 17.68
CA PHE A 9 7.69 17.29 16.68
C PHE A 9 6.29 16.76 17.03
N LEU A 10 5.41 16.73 16.04
CA LEU A 10 4.10 16.07 16.13
C LEU A 10 4.26 14.63 15.63
N THR A 11 3.99 13.65 16.48
CA THR A 11 3.90 12.24 16.08
C THR A 11 2.44 11.91 15.80
N ILE A 12 2.17 11.37 14.62
CA ILE A 12 0.82 10.99 14.21
C ILE A 12 0.79 9.47 14.03
N GLU A 13 0.06 8.78 14.90
CA GLU A 13 -0.24 7.36 14.72
C GLU A 13 -1.45 7.21 13.78
N LYS A 14 -1.37 6.23 12.86
CA LYS A 14 -2.42 5.99 11.87
C LYS A 14 -2.62 4.51 11.65
N ASN A 15 -3.89 4.11 11.59
CA ASN A 15 -4.26 2.82 11.04
C ASN A 15 -4.60 3.00 9.57
N LEU A 16 -3.75 2.46 8.70
CA LEU A 16 -3.93 2.44 7.26
C LEU A 16 -4.36 1.04 6.82
N SER A 17 -5.52 0.95 6.18
CA SER A 17 -5.98 -0.26 5.53
C SER A 17 -5.92 -0.08 4.01
N LEU A 18 -5.25 -1.01 3.33
CA LEU A 18 -5.06 -0.99 1.88
C LEU A 18 -5.62 -2.27 1.25
N THR A 19 -6.31 -2.12 0.12
CA THR A 19 -6.79 -3.26 -0.67
C THR A 19 -5.87 -3.51 -1.84
N PHE A 20 -5.17 -4.64 -1.81
CA PHE A 20 -4.33 -5.12 -2.90
C PHE A 20 -5.14 -5.99 -3.88
N VAL A 21 -5.06 -5.65 -5.17
CA VAL A 21 -5.69 -6.38 -6.27
C VAL A 21 -4.57 -7.07 -7.07
N PRO A 22 -4.37 -8.38 -6.90
CA PRO A 22 -3.32 -9.13 -7.60
C PRO A 22 -3.65 -9.32 -9.08
N SER A 23 -2.60 -9.42 -9.89
CA SER A 23 -2.69 -9.78 -11.31
C SER A 23 -1.43 -10.51 -11.76
N ILE A 24 -1.53 -11.29 -12.83
CA ILE A 24 -0.40 -12.04 -13.39
C ILE A 24 -0.12 -11.55 -14.81
N ARG A 25 1.13 -11.22 -15.08
CA ARG A 25 1.62 -10.82 -16.42
C ARG A 25 2.97 -11.47 -16.71
N SER A 26 3.02 -12.32 -17.72
CA SER A 26 4.27 -12.98 -18.16
C SER A 26 5.03 -13.62 -17.00
N ASP A 27 4.33 -14.48 -16.26
CA ASP A 27 4.85 -15.23 -15.11
C ASP A 27 5.18 -14.40 -13.86
N ILE A 28 4.86 -13.10 -13.86
CA ILE A 28 5.03 -12.23 -12.68
C ILE A 28 3.67 -12.07 -12.00
N LEU A 29 3.59 -12.46 -10.73
CA LEU A 29 2.50 -12.09 -9.82
C LEU A 29 2.77 -10.69 -9.27
N GLY A 30 2.09 -9.70 -9.85
CA GLY A 30 2.07 -8.33 -9.37
C GLY A 30 0.68 -7.92 -8.91
N GLY A 31 0.40 -6.63 -8.98
CA GLY A 31 -0.94 -6.12 -8.73
C GLY A 31 -0.98 -4.60 -8.63
N LYS A 32 -2.12 -4.11 -8.13
CA LYS A 32 -2.38 -2.70 -7.87
C LYS A 32 -3.12 -2.54 -6.55
N ILE A 33 -2.80 -1.50 -5.81
CA ILE A 33 -3.55 -1.01 -4.66
C ILE A 33 -4.62 -0.05 -5.18
N ASN A 34 -5.89 -0.39 -4.94
CA ASN A 34 -7.06 0.34 -5.45
C ASN A 34 -8.00 0.85 -4.35
N GLY A 35 -7.77 0.49 -3.09
CA GLY A 35 -8.57 0.93 -1.96
C GLY A 35 -7.68 1.39 -0.82
N GLN A 36 -8.04 2.51 -0.21
CA GLN A 36 -7.44 2.99 1.03
C GLN A 36 -8.52 3.43 2.00
N SER A 37 -8.36 3.05 3.26
CA SER A 37 -9.07 3.65 4.38
C SER A 37 -8.02 4.11 5.38
N LEU A 38 -8.05 5.41 5.69
CA LEU A 38 -7.24 6.01 6.71
C LEU A 38 -8.12 6.30 7.90
N LYS A 39 -7.76 5.76 9.07
CA LYS A 39 -8.37 6.18 10.33
C LYS A 39 -7.29 6.80 11.20
N LEU A 40 -7.44 8.10 11.45
CA LEU A 40 -6.61 8.83 12.39
C LEU A 40 -6.97 8.41 13.81
N SER A 41 -5.97 8.02 14.59
CA SER A 41 -6.08 7.91 16.06
C SER A 41 -5.79 9.26 16.70
N ASP A 42 -6.14 9.39 17.98
CA ASP A 42 -6.02 10.64 18.75
C ASP A 42 -4.66 11.33 18.53
N LEU A 43 -4.72 12.58 18.05
CA LEU A 43 -3.55 13.39 17.79
C LEU A 43 -3.00 13.96 19.10
N LYS A 44 -1.79 13.54 19.46
CA LYS A 44 -1.07 14.03 20.64
C LYS A 44 0.23 14.70 20.20
N PHE A 45 0.51 15.87 20.75
CA PHE A 45 1.85 16.43 20.71
C PHE A 45 2.83 15.51 21.47
N ALA A 46 4.13 15.56 21.15
CA ALA A 46 5.15 14.78 21.85
C ALA A 46 5.18 15.04 23.38
N ASN A 47 4.64 16.18 23.84
CA ASN A 47 4.49 16.52 25.25
C ASN A 47 3.16 16.04 25.88
N GLY A 48 2.40 15.18 25.19
CA GLY A 48 1.14 14.62 25.65
C GLY A 48 -0.07 15.55 25.58
N ARG A 49 0.09 16.80 25.13
CA ARG A 49 -1.04 17.72 24.93
C ARG A 49 -1.87 17.27 23.74
N ALA A 50 -3.19 17.29 23.88
CA ALA A 50 -4.10 17.04 22.77
C ALA A 50 -3.95 18.17 21.74
N LEU A 51 -3.89 17.78 20.46
CA LEU A 51 -3.76 18.71 19.37
C LEU A 51 -5.16 19.24 18.98
N THR A 52 -5.49 20.46 19.38
CA THR A 52 -6.76 21.14 19.01
C THR A 52 -6.77 21.69 17.57
N ILE A 53 -5.90 21.19 16.69
CA ILE A 53 -5.99 21.53 15.27
C ILE A 53 -7.22 20.83 14.71
N ALA A 54 -7.94 21.52 13.83
CA ALA A 54 -9.09 20.99 13.11
C ALA A 54 -8.71 19.66 12.45
N HIS A 55 -9.10 18.55 13.09
CA HIS A 55 -8.75 17.18 12.70
C HIS A 55 -9.00 16.98 11.22
N GLU A 56 -10.13 17.50 10.73
CA GLU A 56 -10.56 17.49 9.33
C GLU A 56 -9.49 17.96 8.34
N LYS A 57 -8.77 19.07 8.63
CA LYS A 57 -7.72 19.56 7.72
C LYS A 57 -6.53 18.60 7.66
N LEU A 58 -6.15 18.02 8.81
CA LEU A 58 -5.07 17.05 8.85
C LEU A 58 -5.47 15.72 8.20
N GLU A 59 -6.73 15.30 8.34
CA GLU A 59 -7.26 14.13 7.65
C GLU A 59 -7.13 14.31 6.14
N THR A 60 -7.55 15.47 5.62
CA THR A 60 -7.46 15.82 4.19
C THR A 60 -6.03 15.82 3.70
N ILE A 61 -5.13 16.56 4.35
CA ILE A 61 -3.70 16.62 3.97
C ILE A 61 -3.10 15.20 3.90
N MET A 62 -3.49 14.35 4.82
CA MET A 62 -2.93 13.01 4.91
C MET A 62 -3.57 12.04 3.91
N SER A 63 -4.85 12.19 3.63
CA SER A 63 -5.52 11.49 2.53
C SER A 63 -4.89 11.87 1.19
N ASP A 64 -4.58 13.15 0.99
CA ASP A 64 -3.93 13.66 -0.22
C ASP A 64 -2.50 13.12 -0.34
N LEU A 65 -1.71 13.17 0.72
CA LEU A 65 -0.37 12.58 0.74
C LEU A 65 -0.41 11.08 0.43
N LEU A 66 -1.39 10.35 0.97
CA LEU A 66 -1.56 8.94 0.67
C LEU A 66 -1.90 8.72 -0.80
N GLY A 67 -2.86 9.47 -1.35
CA GLY A 67 -3.32 9.30 -2.72
C GLY A 67 -2.30 9.74 -3.78
N LEU A 68 -1.56 10.83 -3.51
CA LEU A 68 -0.65 11.45 -4.47
C LEU A 68 0.77 10.91 -4.41
N VAL A 69 1.23 10.48 -3.24
CA VAL A 69 2.62 10.06 -3.04
C VAL A 69 2.69 8.60 -2.65
N VAL A 70 2.06 8.20 -1.56
CA VAL A 70 2.26 6.85 -0.98
C VAL A 70 1.70 5.76 -1.89
N ILE A 71 0.43 5.85 -2.32
CA ILE A 71 -0.19 4.85 -3.20
C ILE A 71 0.57 4.71 -4.53
N PRO A 72 0.91 5.80 -5.25
CA PRO A 72 1.67 5.68 -6.49
C PRO A 72 3.00 4.96 -6.28
N HIS A 73 3.74 5.30 -5.22
CA HIS A 73 4.99 4.61 -4.89
C HIS A 73 4.76 3.12 -4.58
N LEU A 74 3.79 2.78 -3.74
CA LEU A 74 3.47 1.38 -3.44
C LEU A 74 3.02 0.62 -4.69
N ASN A 75 2.30 1.26 -5.61
CA ASN A 75 1.89 0.68 -6.89
C ASN A 75 3.08 0.38 -7.80
N VAL A 76 4.15 1.18 -7.78
CA VAL A 76 5.39 0.85 -8.50
C VAL A 76 5.99 -0.45 -7.97
N PHE A 77 6.01 -0.65 -6.65
CA PHE A 77 6.50 -1.90 -6.06
C PHE A 77 5.56 -3.08 -6.34
N ALA A 78 4.25 -2.89 -6.16
CA ALA A 78 3.23 -3.89 -6.45
C ALA A 78 3.26 -4.36 -7.92
N ALA A 79 3.52 -3.45 -8.85
CA ALA A 79 3.60 -3.75 -10.28
C ALA A 79 4.89 -4.51 -10.66
N ARG A 80 5.98 -4.37 -9.90
CA ARG A 80 7.20 -5.17 -10.10
C ARG A 80 6.95 -6.64 -9.77
N GLY A 81 6.15 -6.89 -8.74
CA GLY A 81 5.68 -8.23 -8.39
C GLY A 81 6.77 -9.23 -8.04
N VAL A 82 6.40 -10.51 -8.03
CA VAL A 82 7.27 -11.65 -7.76
C VAL A 82 7.13 -12.65 -8.91
N ARG A 83 8.25 -13.23 -9.34
CA ARG A 83 8.23 -14.25 -10.39
C ARG A 83 7.66 -15.56 -9.86
N LEU A 84 6.66 -16.09 -10.54
CA LEU A 84 6.08 -17.38 -10.24
C LEU A 84 7.03 -18.49 -10.67
N PRO A 85 7.05 -19.63 -9.94
CA PRO A 85 7.81 -20.79 -10.34
C PRO A 85 7.15 -21.39 -11.59
N VAL A 86 7.81 -21.21 -12.74
CA VAL A 86 7.41 -21.82 -14.01
C VAL A 86 8.57 -22.69 -14.48
N ILE A 87 8.26 -23.88 -14.99
CA ILE A 87 9.26 -24.77 -15.58
C ILE A 87 9.90 -24.10 -16.81
N ASP A 88 11.16 -24.42 -17.08
CA ASP A 88 11.84 -23.92 -18.27
C ASP A 88 11.03 -24.25 -19.53
N ASN A 89 11.03 -23.32 -20.49
CA ASN A 89 10.29 -23.45 -21.75
C ASN A 89 8.77 -23.53 -21.59
N ALA A 90 8.22 -22.93 -20.53
CA ALA A 90 6.78 -22.73 -20.38
C ALA A 90 6.43 -21.28 -20.01
N ARG A 91 5.22 -20.86 -20.39
CA ARG A 91 4.64 -19.56 -20.01
C ARG A 91 3.22 -19.73 -19.50
N LEU A 92 2.85 -18.91 -18.53
CA LEU A 92 1.49 -18.84 -18.00
C LEU A 92 0.62 -17.97 -18.91
N ARG A 93 -0.57 -18.45 -19.24
CA ARG A 93 -1.56 -17.77 -20.08
C ARG A 93 -2.93 -17.77 -19.39
N ASP A 94 -3.70 -16.71 -19.64
CA ASP A 94 -5.08 -16.55 -19.17
C ASP A 94 -5.22 -16.80 -17.66
N ALA A 95 -4.27 -16.28 -16.89
CA ALA A 95 -4.20 -16.50 -15.45
C ALA A 95 -5.32 -15.76 -14.71
N LEU A 96 -6.02 -16.49 -13.86
CA LEU A 96 -7.05 -16.02 -12.94
C LEU A 96 -6.53 -16.09 -11.52
N VAL A 97 -6.78 -15.04 -10.75
CA VAL A 97 -6.40 -14.97 -9.33
C VAL A 97 -7.64 -14.85 -8.47
N TYR A 98 -7.80 -15.78 -7.53
CA TYR A 98 -8.87 -15.75 -6.54
C TYR A 98 -8.28 -15.62 -5.14
N ILE A 99 -8.74 -14.62 -4.40
CA ILE A 99 -8.33 -14.41 -3.02
C ILE A 99 -9.36 -15.06 -2.09
N LYS A 100 -8.88 -15.90 -1.18
CA LYS A 100 -9.64 -16.45 -0.07
C LYS A 100 -8.96 -16.05 1.24
N GLN A 101 -9.66 -16.22 2.36
CA GLN A 101 -9.09 -15.91 3.66
C GLN A 101 -7.87 -16.82 3.91
N GLY A 102 -6.70 -16.20 4.07
CA GLY A 102 -5.44 -16.90 4.37
C GLY A 102 -4.67 -17.43 3.16
N TYR A 103 -5.24 -17.46 1.94
CA TYR A 103 -4.53 -17.96 0.77
C TYR A 103 -5.04 -17.40 -0.56
N MET A 104 -4.20 -17.52 -1.59
CA MET A 104 -4.47 -17.11 -2.96
C MET A 104 -4.47 -18.34 -3.88
N ILE A 105 -5.48 -18.47 -4.73
CA ILE A 105 -5.56 -19.50 -5.76
C ILE A 105 -5.22 -18.85 -7.11
N ILE A 106 -4.29 -19.46 -7.83
CA ILE A 106 -3.91 -19.08 -9.19
C ILE A 106 -4.32 -20.21 -10.13
N GLY A 107 -5.28 -19.95 -11.01
CA GLY A 107 -5.65 -20.85 -12.10
C GLY A 107 -5.12 -20.32 -13.42
N THR A 108 -4.42 -21.12 -14.21
CA THR A 108 -3.79 -20.64 -15.46
C THR A 108 -3.57 -21.78 -16.43
N ASN A 109 -3.58 -21.46 -17.72
CA ASN A 109 -3.15 -22.36 -18.76
C ASN A 109 -1.62 -22.29 -18.92
N VAL A 110 -0.97 -23.44 -19.02
CA VAL A 110 0.47 -23.50 -19.28
C VAL A 110 0.69 -23.78 -20.75
N VAL A 111 1.48 -22.93 -21.40
CA VAL A 111 1.85 -23.09 -22.82
C VAL A 111 3.34 -23.38 -22.89
N LYS A 112 3.71 -24.48 -23.55
CA LYS A 112 5.10 -24.82 -23.83
C LYS A 112 5.62 -23.95 -24.98
N THR A 113 6.79 -23.36 -24.81
CA THR A 113 7.52 -22.63 -25.85
C THR A 113 8.70 -23.49 -26.30
N TRP A 114 8.96 -23.58 -27.61
CA TRP A 114 10.05 -24.37 -28.19
C TRP A 114 11.07 -23.47 -28.86
#